data_AF-A0A0Q9CVS5-F1
#
_entry.id   AF-A0A0Q9CVS5-F1
#
_cell.length_a   1.000
_cell.length_b   1.000
_cell.length_c   1.000
_cell.angle_alpha   90.00
_cell.angle_beta   90.00
_cell.angle_gamma   90.00
#
_symmetry.space_group_name_H-M   'P 1'
#
loop_
_entity.id
_entity.type
_entity.pdbx_description
1 polymer ?
#
loop_
_entity_poly.entity_id
_entity_poly.type
_entity_poly.pdbx_seq_one_letter_code
_entity_poly.pdbx_strand_id
1 'polypeptide(L)'
;MGVPAGEPPERVTLTEGAAELLARLRVQYGELMFHQSGGCCDGSSPMCYPQGEFLTSDADVHLGDLVVTDSYSALADVPDALPLGGLSDDPALVVPPGPVVPGPGPTAPRGAATVLSAAVSGHVLSEPAGAPGLAGDETRAGGPTFTVPFWMSRNQFEYWKHTHLTVDVVPGRGSGFSVEAPEGVRFMIRSRLFSDEESAALEGQVF
;
A
#
# COMPACT_ATOMS: atom_id res chain seq x y z
N MET A 1 28.51 18.62 0.25
CA MET A 1 27.62 19.45 1.08
C MET A 1 26.41 18.60 1.38
N GLY A 2 26.25 18.18 2.63
CA GLY A 2 25.17 17.28 3.05
C GLY A 2 23.86 18.05 3.14
N VAL A 3 22.82 17.50 2.50
CA VAL A 3 21.44 17.88 2.75
C VAL A 3 21.10 17.41 4.17
N PRO A 4 20.44 18.21 5.03
CA PRO A 4 20.01 17.70 6.34
C PRO A 4 19.11 16.49 6.13
N ALA A 5 19.33 15.42 6.90
CA ALA A 5 18.44 14.27 6.93
C ALA A 5 17.03 14.79 7.25
N GLY A 6 16.13 14.70 6.27
CA GLY A 6 14.71 14.92 6.49
C GLY A 6 14.16 13.90 7.50
N GLU A 7 12.90 14.07 7.87
CA GLU A 7 12.15 13.04 8.60
C GLU A 7 12.38 11.68 7.93
N PRO A 8 12.67 10.60 8.69
CA PRO A 8 12.86 9.29 8.08
C PRO A 8 11.64 8.93 7.22
N PRO A 9 11.83 8.28 6.08
CA PRO A 9 10.74 8.00 5.16
C PRO A 9 9.70 7.09 5.80
N GLU A 10 8.43 7.35 5.51
CA GLU A 10 7.32 6.49 5.93
C GLU A 10 7.45 5.13 5.26
N ARG A 11 7.22 4.05 6.01
CA ARG A 11 7.27 2.68 5.46
C ARG A 11 5.97 2.25 4.81
N VAL A 12 4.86 2.85 5.23
CA VAL A 12 3.53 2.50 4.79
C VAL A 12 2.70 3.78 4.64
N THR A 13 2.01 3.91 3.51
CA THR A 13 1.08 4.99 3.22
C THR A 13 -0.23 4.45 2.68
N LEU A 14 -1.18 5.32 2.36
CA LEU A 14 -2.49 4.97 1.80
C LEU A 14 -2.80 5.76 0.54
N THR A 15 -3.65 5.20 -0.33
CA THR A 15 -4.30 5.94 -1.41
C THR A 15 -5.52 6.69 -0.89
N GLU A 16 -5.99 7.70 -1.62
CA GLU A 16 -7.20 8.45 -1.27
C GLU A 16 -8.42 7.53 -1.16
N GLY A 17 -8.62 6.62 -2.12
CA GLY A 17 -9.70 5.64 -2.06
C GLY A 17 -9.63 4.71 -0.85
N ALA A 18 -8.42 4.32 -0.41
CA ALA A 18 -8.25 3.51 0.78
C ALA A 18 -8.58 4.32 2.05
N ALA A 19 -8.18 5.59 2.12
CA ALA A 19 -8.55 6.49 3.21
C ALA A 19 -10.07 6.68 3.31
N GLU A 20 -10.76 6.89 2.20
CA GLU A 20 -12.23 7.03 2.19
C GLU A 20 -12.92 5.75 2.71
N LEU A 21 -12.48 4.59 2.24
CA LEU A 21 -13.00 3.32 2.74
C LEU A 21 -12.76 3.14 4.24
N LEU A 22 -11.57 3.47 4.74
CA LEU A 22 -11.26 3.40 6.18
C LEU A 22 -12.12 4.34 7.01
N ALA A 23 -12.31 5.58 6.57
CA ALA A 23 -13.16 6.54 7.27
C ALA A 23 -14.61 6.04 7.36
N ARG A 24 -15.13 5.41 6.30
CA ARG A 24 -16.44 4.76 6.32
C ARG A 24 -16.50 3.56 7.26
N LEU A 25 -15.55 2.63 7.15
CA LEU A 25 -15.50 1.41 7.97
C LEU A 25 -15.38 1.74 9.46
N ARG A 26 -14.66 2.80 9.81
CA ARG A 26 -14.51 3.24 11.20
C ARG A 26 -15.84 3.63 11.84
N VAL A 27 -16.76 4.24 11.08
CA VAL A 27 -18.09 4.57 11.60
C VAL A 27 -18.88 3.31 11.97
N GLN A 28 -18.71 2.22 11.22
CA GLN A 28 -19.43 0.96 11.43
C GLN A 28 -18.79 0.08 12.50
N TYR A 29 -17.46 -0.02 12.52
CA TYR A 29 -16.72 -1.00 13.31
C TYR A 29 -15.92 -0.39 14.46
N GLY A 30 -15.85 0.95 14.57
CA GLY A 30 -15.00 1.65 15.52
C GLY A 30 -13.55 1.76 15.03
N GLU A 31 -12.62 1.95 15.96
CA GLU A 31 -11.19 2.03 15.61
C GLU A 31 -10.74 0.79 14.84
N LEU A 32 -9.83 0.98 13.88
CA LEU A 32 -9.39 -0.06 12.95
C LEU A 32 -7.90 -0.34 13.11
N MET A 33 -7.46 -1.48 12.62
CA MET A 33 -6.05 -1.82 12.49
C MET A 33 -5.82 -2.69 11.25
N PHE A 34 -4.62 -2.64 10.70
CA PHE A 34 -4.18 -3.57 9.67
C PHE A 34 -3.23 -4.62 10.23
N HIS A 35 -3.33 -5.84 9.70
CA HIS A 35 -2.32 -6.87 9.84
C HIS A 35 -1.99 -7.52 8.49
N GLN A 36 -0.71 -7.58 8.15
CA GLN A 36 -0.20 -8.32 7.01
C GLN A 36 0.62 -9.53 7.47
N SER A 37 0.11 -10.73 7.18
CA SER A 37 0.83 -11.98 7.35
C SER A 37 1.36 -12.50 6.00
N GLY A 38 2.30 -13.45 6.03
CA GLY A 38 2.84 -14.09 4.81
C GLY A 38 2.02 -15.27 4.27
N GLY A 39 0.76 -15.45 4.69
CA GLY A 39 -0.07 -16.61 4.34
C GLY A 39 -1.12 -16.39 3.25
N CYS A 40 -1.54 -17.50 2.61
CA CYS A 40 -2.63 -17.76 1.64
C CYS A 40 -2.77 -16.86 0.40
N CYS A 41 -2.70 -15.55 0.57
CA CYS A 41 -2.59 -14.58 -0.51
C CYS A 41 -1.08 -14.35 -0.73
N ASP A 42 -0.68 -13.90 -1.90
CA ASP A 42 0.68 -13.55 -2.34
C ASP A 42 1.41 -12.48 -1.49
N GLY A 43 0.97 -12.24 -0.25
CA GLY A 43 1.49 -11.25 0.68
C GLY A 43 1.02 -9.83 0.39
N SER A 44 0.14 -9.65 -0.59
CA SER A 44 -0.30 -8.34 -1.10
C SER A 44 -1.69 -7.92 -0.61
N SER A 45 -2.43 -8.75 0.12
CA SER A 45 -3.77 -8.40 0.63
C SER A 45 -3.74 -8.27 2.15
N PRO A 46 -3.65 -7.05 2.70
CA PRO A 46 -3.68 -6.83 4.15
C PRO A 46 -5.09 -7.04 4.67
N MET A 47 -5.17 -7.54 5.90
CA MET A 47 -6.46 -7.68 6.57
C MET A 47 -6.69 -6.50 7.49
N CYS A 48 -7.87 -5.91 7.37
CA CYS A 48 -8.38 -4.83 8.21
C CYS A 48 -9.30 -5.41 9.28
N TYR A 49 -9.05 -5.06 10.54
CA TYR A 49 -9.77 -5.53 11.71
C TYR A 49 -10.25 -4.35 12.55
N PRO A 50 -11.30 -4.51 13.38
CA PRO A 50 -11.51 -3.63 14.51
C PRO A 50 -10.31 -3.71 15.46
N GLN A 51 -9.88 -2.58 16.00
CA GLN A 51 -8.69 -2.49 16.82
C GLN A 51 -8.83 -3.38 18.08
N GLY A 52 -7.86 -4.28 18.26
CA GLY A 52 -7.83 -5.22 19.38
C GLY A 52 -8.47 -6.58 19.11
N GLU A 53 -9.14 -6.78 17.97
CA GLU A 53 -9.65 -8.11 17.58
C GLU A 53 -8.55 -9.04 17.06
N PHE A 54 -7.50 -8.47 16.45
CA PHE A 54 -6.28 -9.20 16.17
C PHE A 54 -5.26 -8.94 17.28
N LEU A 55 -4.79 -10.00 17.93
CA LEU A 55 -3.77 -9.92 18.98
C LEU A 55 -2.37 -9.91 18.35
N THR A 56 -1.71 -8.76 18.40
CA THR A 56 -0.30 -8.63 18.03
C THR A 56 0.62 -9.14 19.14
N SER A 57 1.85 -9.49 18.77
CA SER A 57 2.88 -10.01 19.67
C SER A 57 4.27 -9.52 19.25
N ASP A 58 5.33 -9.92 19.98
CA ASP A 58 6.72 -9.64 19.60
C ASP A 58 7.12 -10.25 18.24
N ALA A 59 6.30 -11.17 17.71
CA ALA A 59 6.44 -11.73 16.37
C ALA A 59 5.89 -10.81 15.27
N ASP A 60 5.29 -9.66 15.63
CA ASP A 60 4.73 -8.67 14.72
C ASP A 60 5.53 -7.37 14.81
N VAL A 61 5.77 -6.75 13.66
CA VAL A 61 6.48 -5.49 13.52
C VAL A 61 5.45 -4.40 13.23
N HIS A 62 5.49 -3.33 14.02
CA HIS A 62 4.71 -2.12 13.73
C HIS A 62 5.39 -1.34 12.60
N LEU A 63 4.71 -1.19 11.47
CA LEU A 63 5.25 -0.47 10.31
C LEU A 63 5.00 1.04 10.37
N GLY A 64 3.91 1.45 11.03
CA GLY A 64 3.54 2.85 11.18
C GLY A 64 2.04 3.03 11.42
N ASP A 65 1.70 4.25 11.84
CA ASP A 65 0.33 4.70 12.03
C ASP A 65 -0.15 5.45 10.78
N LEU A 66 -1.10 4.86 10.05
CA LEU A 66 -1.67 5.47 8.85
C LEU A 66 -2.59 6.64 9.24
N VAL A 67 -2.26 7.85 8.81
CA VAL A 67 -3.11 9.03 9.06
C VAL A 67 -4.22 9.10 8.02
N VAL A 68 -5.47 9.00 8.48
CA VAL A 68 -6.67 9.06 7.65
C VAL A 68 -7.42 10.35 7.92
N THR A 69 -7.83 11.04 6.86
CA THR A 69 -8.77 12.17 6.98
C THR A 69 -10.17 11.63 7.19
N ASP A 70 -10.83 12.06 8.26
CA ASP A 70 -12.16 11.58 8.64
C ASP A 70 -13.26 12.35 7.91
N SER A 71 -13.46 11.98 6.64
CA SER A 71 -14.45 12.57 5.73
C SER A 71 -15.91 12.38 6.18
N TYR A 72 -16.18 11.43 7.09
CA TYR A 72 -17.53 11.03 7.48
C TYR A 72 -17.90 11.41 8.91
N SER A 73 -16.96 11.83 9.75
CA SER A 73 -17.18 12.28 11.14
C SER A 73 -18.31 13.31 11.34
N ALA A 74 -18.60 14.14 10.34
CA ALA A 74 -19.62 15.18 10.41
C ALA A 74 -20.99 14.76 9.82
N LEU A 75 -21.11 13.55 9.25
CA LEU A 75 -22.32 13.09 8.59
C LEU A 75 -23.21 12.30 9.57
N ALA A 76 -24.51 12.61 9.57
CA ALA A 76 -25.50 11.90 10.40
C ALA A 76 -25.77 10.48 9.88
N ASP A 77 -25.62 10.27 8.57
CA ASP A 77 -25.77 8.98 7.89
C ASP A 77 -24.62 8.81 6.88
N VAL A 78 -23.93 7.67 6.96
CA VAL A 78 -22.86 7.32 6.01
C VAL A 78 -23.48 6.56 4.84
N PRO A 79 -23.22 6.95 3.58
CA PRO A 79 -23.79 6.27 2.42
C PRO A 79 -23.32 4.80 2.34
N ASP A 80 -24.24 3.92 1.98
CA ASP A 80 -24.00 2.47 1.85
C ASP A 80 -23.09 2.11 0.66
N ALA A 81 -22.99 3.00 -0.33
CA ALA A 81 -22.06 2.86 -1.44
C ALA A 81 -20.96 3.91 -1.33
N LEU A 82 -19.71 3.46 -1.39
CA LEU A 82 -18.60 4.37 -1.68
C LEU A 82 -18.87 5.05 -3.03
N PRO A 83 -18.72 6.38 -3.15
CA PRO A 83 -18.59 6.99 -4.46
C PRO A 83 -17.28 6.48 -5.07
N LEU A 84 -17.31 5.39 -5.82
CA LEU A 84 -16.12 4.67 -6.33
C LEU A 84 -15.26 5.47 -7.34
N GLY A 85 -15.33 6.81 -7.34
CA GLY A 85 -14.61 7.71 -8.24
C GLY A 85 -13.09 7.77 -8.02
N GLY A 86 -12.54 7.00 -7.09
CA GLY A 86 -11.11 7.00 -6.75
C GLY A 86 -10.46 5.62 -6.59
N LEU A 87 -11.13 4.52 -7.01
CA LEU A 87 -10.50 3.21 -7.03
C LEU A 87 -9.34 3.23 -8.04
N SER A 88 -8.13 2.91 -7.58
CA SER A 88 -6.98 2.96 -8.47
C SER A 88 -6.92 1.69 -9.33
N ASP A 89 -7.20 1.84 -10.63
CA ASP A 89 -7.08 0.76 -11.63
C ASP A 89 -5.64 0.58 -12.14
N ASP A 90 -4.69 1.41 -11.67
CA ASP A 90 -3.33 1.46 -12.21
C ASP A 90 -2.58 0.14 -11.95
N PRO A 91 -2.22 -0.66 -12.97
CA PRO A 91 -1.49 -1.90 -12.78
C PRO A 91 0.03 -1.68 -12.62
N ALA A 92 0.53 -0.46 -12.86
CA ALA A 92 1.96 -0.16 -12.89
C ALA A 92 2.59 0.02 -11.49
N LEU A 93 1.76 0.24 -10.46
CA LEU A 93 2.17 0.33 -9.06
C LEU A 93 2.35 -1.03 -8.35
N VAL A 94 2.03 -2.15 -9.03
CA VAL A 94 2.23 -3.50 -8.47
C VAL A 94 3.63 -3.98 -8.83
N VAL A 95 4.63 -3.63 -8.03
CA VAL A 95 5.91 -4.36 -8.06
C VAL A 95 5.75 -5.61 -7.19
N PRO A 96 5.93 -6.83 -7.74
CA PRO A 96 5.95 -8.03 -6.90
C PRO A 96 7.10 -7.92 -5.89
N PRO A 97 7.00 -8.56 -4.70
CA PRO A 97 8.15 -8.67 -3.83
C PRO A 97 9.34 -9.20 -4.66
N GLY A 98 10.50 -8.59 -4.47
CA GLY A 98 11.70 -8.87 -5.27
C GLY A 98 12.01 -10.37 -5.37
N PRO A 99 12.82 -10.78 -6.36
CA PRO A 99 13.05 -12.20 -6.64
C PRO A 99 13.45 -12.94 -5.35
N VAL A 100 12.71 -14.02 -5.06
CA VAL A 100 13.04 -14.96 -4.00
C VAL A 100 14.48 -15.41 -4.23
N VAL A 101 15.41 -15.04 -3.33
CA VAL A 101 16.70 -15.72 -3.26
C VAL A 101 16.40 -17.12 -2.73
N PRO A 102 16.52 -18.18 -3.54
CA PRO A 102 16.38 -19.52 -3.01
C PRO A 102 17.50 -19.74 -1.99
N GLY A 103 17.16 -20.31 -0.83
CA GLY A 103 18.17 -20.89 0.06
C GLY A 103 19.05 -21.88 -0.72
N PRO A 104 20.29 -22.15 -0.29
CA PRO A 104 21.27 -22.87 -1.10
C PRO A 104 20.78 -24.27 -1.48
N GLY A 105 20.24 -24.39 -2.69
CA GLY A 105 19.91 -25.64 -3.34
C GLY A 105 21.13 -26.22 -4.07
N PRO A 106 21.18 -27.54 -4.28
CA PRO A 106 22.32 -28.20 -4.90
C PRO A 106 22.53 -27.74 -6.35
N THR A 107 23.78 -27.41 -6.65
CA THR A 107 24.31 -26.92 -7.93
C THR A 107 23.91 -27.81 -9.12
N ALA A 108 23.31 -27.20 -10.14
CA ALA A 108 23.19 -27.77 -11.48
C ALA A 108 24.26 -27.19 -12.44
N PRO A 109 24.78 -27.97 -13.40
CA PRO A 109 25.88 -27.55 -14.27
C PRO A 109 25.46 -26.67 -15.47
N ARG A 110 26.44 -25.87 -15.91
CA ARG A 110 26.45 -24.82 -16.95
C ARG A 110 26.22 -25.34 -18.37
N GLY A 111 25.59 -24.51 -19.21
CA GLY A 111 25.55 -24.69 -20.67
C GLY A 111 25.23 -23.40 -21.45
N ALA A 112 26.30 -22.76 -21.93
CA ALA A 112 26.50 -21.85 -23.08
C ALA A 112 25.40 -20.92 -23.65
N ALA A 113 25.85 -19.69 -23.93
CA ALA A 113 25.18 -18.55 -24.53
C ALA A 113 25.09 -18.61 -26.07
N THR A 114 24.21 -17.79 -26.66
CA THR A 114 24.44 -17.11 -27.95
C THR A 114 23.61 -15.83 -28.02
N VAL A 115 24.28 -14.75 -28.43
CA VAL A 115 23.78 -13.39 -28.71
C VAL A 115 23.37 -13.26 -30.18
N LEU A 116 22.39 -12.41 -30.50
CA LEU A 116 22.34 -11.67 -31.77
C LEU A 116 21.45 -10.41 -31.67
N SER A 117 21.90 -9.39 -32.39
CA SER A 117 21.54 -7.96 -32.37
C SER A 117 20.60 -7.59 -33.52
N ALA A 118 19.81 -6.51 -33.39
CA ALA A 118 19.64 -5.43 -34.40
C ALA A 118 18.56 -4.38 -34.03
N ALA A 119 18.81 -3.13 -34.43
CA ALA A 119 17.98 -1.90 -34.34
C ALA A 119 16.88 -1.82 -35.45
N VAL A 120 15.98 -0.84 -35.66
CA VAL A 120 15.90 0.61 -35.37
C VAL A 120 14.46 1.15 -35.69
N SER A 121 14.11 2.33 -35.14
CA SER A 121 13.17 3.41 -35.58
C SER A 121 11.65 3.24 -35.76
N GLY A 122 10.88 3.94 -34.91
CA GLY A 122 10.22 5.24 -35.22
C GLY A 122 8.82 5.28 -35.87
N HIS A 123 7.80 5.77 -35.14
CA HIS A 123 6.80 6.71 -35.67
C HIS A 123 6.04 7.47 -34.57
N VAL A 124 5.84 8.78 -34.79
CA VAL A 124 5.04 9.74 -34.02
C VAL A 124 3.62 9.81 -34.58
N LEU A 125 2.59 9.77 -33.75
CA LEU A 125 1.24 10.35 -33.97
C LEU A 125 0.63 10.64 -32.58
N SER A 126 0.56 11.91 -32.15
CA SER A 126 -0.58 12.84 -32.22
C SER A 126 -1.59 12.71 -31.07
N GLU A 127 -1.71 13.79 -30.29
CA GLU A 127 -2.68 14.04 -29.22
C GLU A 127 -4.11 14.25 -29.76
N PRO A 128 -5.13 14.12 -28.89
CA PRO A 128 -6.22 15.09 -28.91
C PRO A 128 -6.50 15.72 -27.54
N ALA A 129 -6.79 17.02 -27.63
CA ALA A 129 -7.10 17.94 -26.55
C ALA A 129 -8.49 17.73 -25.93
N GLY A 130 -8.58 18.05 -24.64
CA GLY A 130 -9.66 18.86 -24.07
C GLY A 130 -10.83 18.13 -23.40
N ALA A 131 -10.73 17.95 -22.08
CA ALA A 131 -11.90 18.02 -21.20
C ALA A 131 -11.68 19.16 -20.20
N PRO A 132 -12.71 19.98 -19.90
CA PRO A 132 -12.57 21.27 -19.24
C PRO A 132 -12.39 21.13 -17.73
N GLY A 133 -11.79 22.17 -17.14
CA GLY A 133 -11.30 22.20 -15.77
C GLY A 133 -12.34 21.96 -14.69
N LEU A 134 -11.91 21.19 -13.69
CA LEU A 134 -12.33 21.42 -12.31
C LEU A 134 -11.30 22.39 -11.73
N ALA A 135 -11.74 23.63 -11.57
CA ALA A 135 -11.05 24.64 -10.82
C ALA A 135 -10.67 24.06 -9.45
N GLY A 136 -9.41 24.27 -9.07
CA GLY A 136 -8.91 23.92 -7.75
C GLY A 136 -9.75 24.60 -6.67
N ASP A 137 -10.28 23.78 -5.77
CA ASP A 137 -10.49 24.21 -4.40
C ASP A 137 -9.15 23.98 -3.68
N GLU A 138 -8.22 24.92 -3.89
CA GLU A 138 -7.04 25.04 -3.06
C GLU A 138 -7.52 25.50 -1.67
N THR A 139 -7.77 24.51 -0.80
CA THR A 139 -7.69 24.52 0.68
C THR A 139 -8.85 23.73 1.29
N ARG A 140 -8.74 22.40 1.34
CA ARG A 140 -9.30 21.67 2.49
C ARG A 140 -8.21 21.50 3.54
N ALA A 141 -7.96 22.58 4.27
CA ALA A 141 -7.20 22.52 5.50
C ALA A 141 -7.91 21.60 6.50
N GLY A 142 -7.25 20.50 6.85
CA GLY A 142 -7.36 19.80 8.15
C GLY A 142 -8.76 19.48 8.64
N GLY A 143 -9.45 18.55 7.97
CA GLY A 143 -10.54 17.83 8.62
C GLY A 143 -10.04 17.05 9.85
N PRO A 144 -10.92 16.58 10.74
CA PRO A 144 -10.52 15.66 11.80
C PRO A 144 -9.77 14.48 11.19
N THR A 145 -8.71 14.03 11.84
CA THR A 145 -7.93 12.86 11.41
C THR A 145 -7.93 11.80 12.49
N PHE A 146 -7.67 10.56 12.08
CA PHE A 146 -7.41 9.45 12.98
C PHE A 146 -6.27 8.58 12.44
N THR A 147 -5.76 7.71 13.29
CA THR A 147 -4.65 6.82 12.96
C THR A 147 -5.12 5.37 12.90
N VAL A 148 -4.67 4.63 11.90
CA VAL A 148 -4.87 3.19 11.78
C VAL A 148 -3.51 2.50 11.87
N PRO A 149 -3.19 1.80 12.97
CA PRO A 149 -1.90 1.13 13.10
C PRO A 149 -1.77 -0.02 12.11
N PHE A 150 -0.63 -0.10 11.44
CA PHE A 150 -0.32 -1.15 10.49
C PHE A 150 0.74 -2.09 11.05
N TRP A 151 0.39 -3.37 11.18
CA TRP A 151 1.27 -4.42 11.67
C TRP A 151 1.61 -5.41 10.56
N MET A 152 2.81 -5.97 10.62
CA MET A 152 3.26 -7.00 9.69
C MET A 152 4.00 -8.09 10.46
N SER A 153 3.73 -9.37 10.19
CA SER A 153 4.49 -10.45 10.82
C SER A 153 6.00 -10.29 10.54
N ARG A 154 6.87 -10.57 11.51
CA ARG A 154 8.32 -10.37 11.38
C ARG A 154 8.92 -11.12 10.18
N ASN A 155 8.45 -12.34 9.91
CA ASN A 155 8.88 -13.09 8.73
C ASN A 155 8.52 -12.35 7.44
N GLN A 156 7.30 -11.80 7.34
CA GLN A 156 6.90 -11.01 6.18
C GLN A 156 7.71 -9.71 6.10
N PHE A 157 7.95 -9.05 7.24
CA PHE A 157 8.75 -7.84 7.31
C PHE A 157 10.15 -8.04 6.73
N GLU A 158 10.82 -9.15 7.00
CA GLU A 158 12.15 -9.44 6.42
C GLU A 158 12.16 -9.44 4.89
N TYR A 159 11.05 -9.84 4.25
CA TYR A 159 10.92 -9.80 2.79
C TYR A 159 10.63 -8.40 2.25
N TRP A 160 9.92 -7.55 3.00
CA TRP A 160 9.43 -6.23 2.53
C TRP A 160 10.16 -5.03 3.15
N LYS A 161 11.11 -5.23 4.06
CA LYS A 161 11.80 -4.14 4.78
C LYS A 161 12.55 -3.14 3.90
N HIS A 162 12.80 -3.51 2.64
CA HIS A 162 13.45 -2.70 1.61
C HIS A 162 12.45 -2.02 0.67
N THR A 163 11.15 -2.06 0.98
CA THR A 163 10.08 -1.48 0.17
C THR A 163 9.24 -0.49 0.96
N HIS A 164 8.82 0.56 0.25
CA HIS A 164 7.71 1.41 0.66
C HIS A 164 6.41 0.71 0.27
N LEU A 165 5.49 0.60 1.22
CA LEU A 165 4.17 0.02 1.01
C LEU A 165 3.11 1.11 0.83
N THR A 166 2.20 0.91 -0.11
CA THR A 166 1.01 1.73 -0.26
C THR A 166 -0.21 0.83 -0.12
N VAL A 167 -1.04 1.08 0.89
CA VAL A 167 -2.34 0.44 1.04
C VAL A 167 -3.32 1.11 0.07
N ASP A 168 -3.85 0.31 -0.84
CA ASP A 168 -4.83 0.70 -1.83
C ASP A 168 -6.11 -0.14 -1.68
N VAL A 169 -7.15 0.24 -2.43
CA VAL A 169 -8.41 -0.48 -2.52
C VAL A 169 -8.75 -0.77 -3.97
N VAL A 170 -9.17 -2.01 -4.24
CA VAL A 170 -9.56 -2.46 -5.58
C VAL A 170 -10.87 -3.23 -5.52
N PRO A 171 -11.65 -3.28 -6.62
CA PRO A 171 -12.79 -4.18 -6.71
C PRO A 171 -12.38 -5.64 -6.47
N GLY A 172 -13.20 -6.38 -5.76
CA GLY A 172 -12.98 -7.81 -5.57
C GLY A 172 -13.42 -8.30 -4.21
N ARG A 173 -13.31 -9.62 -4.03
CA ARG A 173 -13.66 -10.26 -2.77
C ARG A 173 -12.51 -10.11 -1.77
N GLY A 174 -12.76 -9.41 -0.67
CA GLY A 174 -11.85 -9.37 0.48
C GLY A 174 -11.70 -10.74 1.16
N SER A 175 -10.67 -10.86 2.00
CA SER A 175 -10.54 -12.02 2.89
C SER A 175 -11.75 -12.09 3.81
N GLY A 176 -12.28 -13.29 4.08
CA GLY A 176 -13.51 -13.46 4.89
C GLY A 176 -13.39 -12.98 6.34
N PHE A 177 -12.18 -12.63 6.80
CA PHE A 177 -11.92 -12.06 8.12
C PHE A 177 -11.69 -10.55 8.10
N SER A 178 -11.61 -9.94 6.92
CA SER A 178 -11.37 -8.51 6.77
C SER A 178 -12.69 -7.75 6.75
N VAL A 179 -12.77 -6.60 7.43
CA VAL A 179 -14.04 -5.88 7.64
C VAL A 179 -14.63 -5.28 6.35
N GLU A 180 -13.84 -5.09 5.30
CA GLU A 180 -14.32 -4.60 3.99
C GLU A 180 -14.89 -5.71 3.10
N ALA A 181 -14.80 -6.98 3.51
CA ALA A 181 -15.29 -8.11 2.73
C ALA A 181 -16.75 -7.99 2.21
N PRO A 182 -17.73 -7.44 2.97
CA PRO A 182 -19.10 -7.27 2.48
C PRO A 182 -19.26 -6.11 1.48
N GLU A 183 -18.26 -5.24 1.33
CA GLU A 183 -18.33 -4.03 0.49
C GLU A 183 -18.04 -4.28 -0.99
N GLY A 184 -17.73 -5.53 -1.37
CA GLY A 184 -17.40 -5.87 -2.77
C GLY A 184 -16.04 -5.33 -3.24
N VAL A 185 -15.24 -4.83 -2.31
CA VAL A 185 -13.86 -4.36 -2.51
C VAL A 185 -12.91 -5.12 -1.59
N ARG A 186 -11.62 -4.96 -1.81
CA ARG A 186 -10.57 -5.47 -0.92
C ARG A 186 -9.41 -4.49 -0.84
N PHE A 187 -8.71 -4.49 0.29
CA PHE A 187 -7.43 -3.81 0.39
C PHE A 187 -6.34 -4.56 -0.39
N MET A 188 -5.39 -3.80 -0.93
CA MET A 188 -4.27 -4.28 -1.72
C MET A 188 -3.02 -3.47 -1.41
N ILE A 189 -1.93 -4.13 -1.01
CA ILE A 189 -0.61 -3.53 -0.90
C ILE A 189 0.00 -3.43 -2.29
N ARG A 190 0.40 -2.22 -2.61
CA ARG A 190 1.32 -1.88 -3.70
C ARG A 190 2.68 -1.61 -3.10
N SER A 191 3.75 -1.87 -3.84
CA SER A 191 5.08 -1.59 -3.34
C SER A 191 6.01 -1.00 -4.37
N ARG A 192 7.00 -0.27 -3.87
CA ARG A 192 8.18 0.16 -4.59
C ARG A 192 9.40 -0.09 -3.71
N LEU A 193 10.56 -0.28 -4.31
CA LEU A 193 11.81 -0.27 -3.54
C LEU A 193 12.06 1.13 -2.96
N PHE A 194 12.65 1.17 -1.77
CA PHE A 194 13.25 2.39 -1.28
C PHE A 194 14.43 2.78 -2.18
N SER A 195 14.61 4.08 -2.36
CA SER A 195 15.87 4.64 -2.88
C SER A 195 17.02 4.39 -1.90
N ASP A 196 18.26 4.56 -2.37
CA ASP A 196 19.45 4.44 -1.52
C ASP A 196 19.42 5.44 -0.36
N GLU A 197 18.93 6.66 -0.60
CA GLU A 197 18.78 7.70 0.41
C GLU A 197 17.74 7.31 1.47
N GLU A 198 16.57 6.84 1.05
CA GLU A 198 15.52 6.36 1.96
C GLU A 198 16.01 5.15 2.78
N SER A 199 16.71 4.22 2.13
CA SER A 199 17.26 3.04 2.81
C SER A 199 18.27 3.45 3.88
N ALA A 200 19.20 4.34 3.56
CA ALA A 200 20.21 4.84 4.51
C ALA A 200 19.57 5.58 5.69
N ALA A 201 18.47 6.32 5.47
CA ALA A 201 17.72 6.96 6.55
C ALA A 201 17.01 5.95 7.48
N LEU A 202 16.66 4.78 6.96
CA LEU A 202 15.94 3.73 7.68
C LEU A 202 16.84 2.75 8.45
N GLU A 203 18.13 2.62 8.09
CA GLU A 203 19.06 1.68 8.73
C GLU A 203 19.28 1.93 10.24
N GLY A 204 18.96 3.13 10.73
CA GLY A 204 19.02 3.49 12.15
C GLY A 204 17.78 3.11 12.97
N GLN A 205 16.71 2.61 12.34
CA GLN A 205 15.47 2.26 13.02
C GLN A 205 15.53 0.81 13.54
N VAL A 206 15.35 0.64 14.85
CA VAL A 206 15.28 -0.67 15.53
C VAL A 206 13.81 -1.05 15.72
N PHE A 207 13.45 -2.29 15.36
CA PHE A 207 12.07 -2.84 15.36
C PHE A 207 11.88 -4.02 16.32
#